data_AF-A0A382KVL0-F1
#
_entry.id   AF-A0A382KVL0-F1
#
_cell.length_a   1.000
_cell.length_b   1.000
_cell.length_c   1.000
_cell.angle_alpha   90.00
_cell.angle_beta   90.00
_cell.angle_gamma   90.00
#
_symmetry.space_group_name_H-M   'P 1'
#
loop_
_entity.id
_entity.type
_entity.pdbx_description
1 polymer ?
#
loop_
_entity_poly.entity_id
_entity_poly.type
_entity_poly.pdbx_seq_one_letter_code
_entity_poly.pdbx_strand_id
1 'polypeptide(L)'
;MNQKAIQMNRRTMLKAAGISLALPWMESLAAAQTKSPPKRFCSIYFPYGVSLPKQDGEYGQWNWFPKGSGKDFTFNKSLEVLEPFRDQVTVLGGLSHPKVRRIGGHDSGDTFLTGEELSLAATGLKNSISLDQFMARTHKLGASTRFTSLVLSSDGGVGMPTRANTLSYSRTGQPIPSFNRPAIVFERLFGLKGDSVESQRIGLTRTGSHLDL
;
A
#
# COMPACT_ATOMS: atom_id res chain seq x y z
N MET A 1 41.19 -17.01 -50.59
CA MET A 1 40.35 -15.83 -50.26
C MET A 1 41.22 -14.84 -49.53
N ASN A 2 41.62 -13.73 -50.17
CA ASN A 2 42.52 -12.73 -49.59
C ASN A 2 41.75 -11.79 -48.65
N GLN A 3 42.09 -11.81 -47.35
CA GLN A 3 41.67 -10.78 -46.42
C GLN A 3 42.59 -9.55 -46.60
N LYS A 4 42.05 -8.46 -47.17
CA LYS A 4 42.74 -7.16 -47.13
C LYS A 4 42.68 -6.62 -45.71
N ALA A 5 43.83 -6.50 -45.05
CA ALA A 5 43.96 -5.77 -43.79
C ALA A 5 43.62 -4.29 -44.04
N ILE A 6 42.63 -3.77 -43.32
CA ILE A 6 42.26 -2.35 -43.36
C ILE A 6 43.40 -1.57 -42.70
N GLN A 7 44.24 -0.89 -43.50
CA GLN A 7 45.22 0.04 -42.96
C GLN A 7 44.52 1.30 -42.43
N MET A 8 44.34 1.36 -41.11
CA MET A 8 43.86 2.57 -40.44
C MET A 8 45.03 3.49 -40.10
N ASN A 9 45.08 4.67 -40.73
CA ASN A 9 46.01 5.73 -40.36
C ASN A 9 45.58 6.36 -39.02
N ARG A 10 46.53 6.72 -38.14
CA ARG A 10 46.30 7.48 -36.89
C ARG A 10 45.37 8.68 -37.09
N ARG A 11 45.48 9.39 -38.21
CA ARG A 11 44.60 10.52 -38.55
C ARG A 11 43.14 10.08 -38.74
N THR A 12 42.91 8.93 -39.35
CA THR A 12 41.57 8.36 -39.55
C THR A 12 40.98 7.90 -38.22
N MET A 13 41.80 7.28 -37.37
CA MET A 13 41.42 6.87 -36.01
C MET A 13 40.99 8.08 -35.15
N LEU A 14 41.77 9.16 -35.15
CA LEU A 14 41.45 10.37 -34.37
C LEU A 14 40.20 11.09 -34.89
N LYS A 15 39.98 11.10 -36.21
CA LYS A 15 38.74 11.65 -36.79
C LYS A 15 37.51 10.83 -36.41
N ALA A 16 37.61 9.49 -36.46
CA ALA A 16 36.52 8.60 -36.05
C ALA A 16 36.22 8.71 -34.55
N ALA A 17 37.26 8.85 -33.70
CA ALA A 17 37.11 9.11 -32.27
C ALA A 17 36.42 10.46 -31.98
N GLY A 18 36.78 11.52 -32.70
CA GLY A 18 36.12 12.82 -32.58
C GLY A 18 34.65 12.80 -33.00
N ILE A 19 34.32 12.08 -34.08
CA ILE A 19 32.93 11.91 -34.54
C ILE A 19 32.11 11.12 -33.51
N SER A 20 32.69 10.07 -32.91
CA SER A 20 31.98 9.24 -31.92
C SER A 20 31.72 9.97 -30.59
N LEU A 21 32.55 10.93 -30.22
CA LEU A 21 32.28 11.83 -29.08
C LEU A 21 31.22 12.90 -29.38
N ALA A 22 31.04 13.25 -30.66
CA ALA A 22 30.01 14.20 -31.11
C ALA A 22 28.66 13.52 -31.41
N LEU A 23 28.62 12.19 -31.48
CA LEU A 23 27.37 11.46 -31.63
C LEU A 23 26.55 11.57 -30.34
N PRO A 24 25.26 11.95 -30.41
CA PRO A 24 24.33 11.81 -29.29
C PRO A 24 24.36 10.35 -28.82
N TRP A 25 24.24 10.12 -27.52
CA TRP A 25 24.38 8.81 -26.88
C TRP A 25 23.33 7.74 -27.30
N MET A 26 22.58 7.97 -28.39
CA MET A 26 21.54 7.10 -28.92
C MET A 26 20.62 6.56 -27.80
N GLU A 27 20.31 7.38 -26.80
CA GLU A 27 19.42 7.02 -25.69
C GLU A 27 18.04 6.57 -26.19
N SER A 28 17.66 6.95 -27.42
CA SER A 28 16.45 6.47 -28.10
C SER A 28 16.50 5.00 -28.52
N LEU A 29 17.70 4.39 -28.62
CA LEU A 29 17.91 2.95 -28.82
C LEU A 29 18.08 2.19 -27.50
N ALA A 30 18.26 2.89 -26.38
CA ALA A 30 18.23 2.24 -25.08
C ALA A 30 16.80 1.73 -24.84
N ALA A 31 16.64 0.41 -24.83
CA ALA A 31 15.39 -0.20 -24.40
C ALA A 31 15.06 0.35 -23.02
N ALA A 32 13.85 0.90 -22.85
CA ALA A 32 13.38 1.34 -21.55
C ALA A 32 13.59 0.19 -20.58
N GLN A 33 14.50 0.35 -19.62
CA GLN A 33 14.76 -0.67 -18.62
C GLN A 33 13.42 -0.96 -17.95
N THR A 34 12.89 -2.17 -18.17
CA THR A 34 11.62 -2.60 -17.60
C THR A 34 11.81 -2.70 -16.10
N LYS A 35 11.62 -1.57 -15.41
CA LYS A 35 11.65 -1.52 -13.95
C LYS A 35 10.48 -2.36 -13.47
N SER A 36 10.76 -3.38 -12.67
CA SER A 36 9.71 -4.15 -12.01
C SER A 36 8.77 -3.19 -11.26
N PRO A 37 7.44 -3.42 -11.32
CA PRO A 37 6.50 -2.57 -10.61
C PRO A 37 6.87 -2.50 -9.13
N PRO A 38 6.73 -1.32 -8.49
CA PRO A 38 7.05 -1.20 -7.07
C PRO A 38 6.10 -2.08 -6.25
N LYS A 39 6.69 -2.83 -5.31
CA LYS A 39 5.93 -3.62 -4.33
C LYS A 39 5.18 -2.67 -3.39
N ARG A 40 3.98 -3.07 -2.98
CA ARG A 40 3.09 -2.30 -2.10
C ARG A 40 2.54 -3.19 -1.00
N PHE A 41 2.22 -2.58 0.14
CA PHE A 41 1.51 -3.20 1.25
C PHE A 41 0.19 -2.46 1.44
N CYS A 42 -0.90 -3.20 1.58
CA CYS A 42 -2.21 -2.66 1.89
C CYS A 42 -2.77 -3.44 3.08
N SER A 43 -3.33 -2.72 4.04
CA SER A 43 -4.00 -3.29 5.19
C SER A 43 -5.39 -2.70 5.29
N ILE A 44 -6.38 -3.59 5.43
CA ILE A 44 -7.79 -3.23 5.58
C ILE A 44 -8.28 -3.86 6.88
N TYR A 45 -8.98 -3.07 7.68
CA TYR A 45 -9.59 -3.50 8.93
C TYR A 45 -11.11 -3.46 8.79
N PHE A 46 -11.76 -4.55 9.17
CA PHE A 46 -13.22 -4.64 9.24
C PHE A 46 -13.66 -4.40 10.69
N PRO A 47 -14.19 -3.21 11.02
CA PRO A 47 -14.72 -2.97 12.36
C PRO A 47 -15.85 -3.98 12.64
N TYR A 48 -15.92 -4.47 13.88
CA TYR A 48 -16.83 -5.55 14.31
C TYR A 48 -16.55 -6.95 13.72
N GLY A 49 -15.49 -7.09 12.93
CA GLY A 49 -15.05 -8.38 12.41
C GLY A 49 -15.90 -8.87 11.23
N VAL A 50 -16.03 -10.20 11.14
CA VAL A 50 -16.59 -10.91 10.00
C VAL A 50 -17.55 -12.00 10.47
N SER A 51 -18.43 -12.47 9.58
CA SER A 51 -19.39 -13.52 9.90
C SER A 51 -18.70 -14.88 10.14
N LEU A 52 -18.96 -15.51 11.29
CA LEU A 52 -18.36 -16.79 11.71
C LEU A 52 -19.40 -17.84 12.18
N PRO A 53 -20.47 -18.13 11.43
CA PRO A 53 -21.38 -19.23 11.75
C PRO A 53 -20.65 -20.57 11.77
N LYS A 54 -21.16 -21.55 12.53
CA LYS A 54 -20.63 -22.93 12.50
C LYS A 54 -20.60 -23.45 11.05
N GLN A 55 -19.47 -23.97 10.60
CA GLN A 55 -19.27 -24.38 9.20
C GLN A 55 -20.22 -25.49 8.74
N ASP A 56 -20.69 -26.32 9.67
CA ASP A 56 -21.63 -27.42 9.44
C ASP A 56 -23.09 -27.04 9.80
N GLY A 57 -23.34 -25.77 10.13
CA GLY A 57 -24.69 -25.27 10.42
C GLY A 57 -25.41 -24.75 9.17
N GLU A 58 -26.68 -24.40 9.34
CA GLU A 58 -27.57 -23.82 8.29
C GLU A 58 -26.91 -22.66 7.53
N TYR A 59 -26.17 -21.80 8.23
CA TYR A 59 -25.49 -20.65 7.65
C TYR A 59 -23.99 -20.86 7.40
N GLY A 60 -23.49 -22.10 7.47
CA GLY A 60 -22.05 -22.41 7.34
C GLY A 60 -21.41 -21.90 6.05
N GLN A 61 -22.18 -21.80 4.97
CA GLN A 61 -21.75 -21.20 3.69
C GLN A 61 -21.35 -19.72 3.78
N TRP A 62 -21.72 -19.02 4.86
CA TRP A 62 -21.36 -17.61 5.11
C TRP A 62 -20.20 -17.44 6.09
N ASN A 63 -19.56 -18.53 6.53
CA ASN A 63 -18.36 -18.43 7.34
C ASN A 63 -17.23 -17.77 6.54
N TRP A 64 -16.59 -16.75 7.13
CA TRP A 64 -15.48 -16.06 6.50
C TRP A 64 -14.30 -16.98 6.15
N PHE A 65 -13.98 -17.94 7.01
CA PHE A 65 -12.85 -18.84 6.79
C PHE A 65 -13.24 -19.98 5.84
N PRO A 66 -12.44 -20.24 4.79
CA PRO A 66 -12.69 -21.31 3.83
C PRO A 66 -12.72 -22.68 4.49
N LYS A 67 -13.33 -23.65 3.80
CA LYS A 67 -13.28 -25.07 4.20
C LYS A 67 -12.00 -25.71 3.69
N GLY A 68 -11.42 -26.62 4.46
CA GLY A 68 -10.15 -27.27 4.12
C GLY A 68 -8.92 -26.43 4.44
N SER A 69 -7.76 -26.86 3.95
CA SER A 69 -6.47 -26.24 4.25
C SER A 69 -5.46 -26.48 3.10
N GLY A 70 -4.31 -25.81 3.15
CA GLY A 70 -3.28 -25.95 2.13
C GLY A 70 -3.68 -25.29 0.81
N LYS A 71 -3.41 -25.95 -0.32
CA LYS A 71 -3.80 -25.45 -1.65
C LYS A 71 -5.22 -25.85 -2.04
N ASP A 72 -5.79 -26.84 -1.36
CA ASP A 72 -7.07 -27.46 -1.70
C ASP A 72 -8.24 -26.90 -0.87
N PHE A 73 -8.08 -25.72 -0.27
CA PHE A 73 -9.17 -25.06 0.42
C PHE A 73 -10.27 -24.64 -0.56
N THR A 74 -11.51 -24.53 -0.09
CA THR A 74 -12.64 -24.02 -0.89
C THR A 74 -13.16 -22.73 -0.26
N PHE A 75 -13.25 -21.66 -1.04
CA PHE A 75 -13.86 -20.41 -0.59
C PHE A 75 -15.35 -20.63 -0.28
N ASN A 76 -15.83 -19.96 0.77
CA ASN A 76 -17.24 -19.89 1.09
C ASN A 76 -17.89 -18.70 0.36
N LYS A 77 -19.22 -18.54 0.44
CA LYS A 77 -19.94 -17.43 -0.21
C LYS A 77 -19.38 -16.05 0.14
N SER A 78 -18.92 -15.88 1.37
CA SER A 78 -18.32 -14.61 1.83
C SER A 78 -17.06 -14.21 1.06
N LEU A 79 -16.35 -15.16 0.44
CA LEU A 79 -15.11 -14.95 -0.29
C LEU A 79 -15.20 -15.44 -1.76
N GLU A 80 -16.38 -15.79 -2.26
CA GLU A 80 -16.56 -16.38 -3.60
C GLU A 80 -16.05 -15.48 -4.72
N VAL A 81 -16.14 -14.16 -4.51
CA VAL A 81 -15.63 -13.14 -5.44
C VAL A 81 -14.11 -13.19 -5.65
N LEU A 82 -13.38 -13.88 -4.77
CA LEU A 82 -11.93 -14.05 -4.86
C LEU A 82 -11.52 -15.31 -5.63
N GLU A 83 -12.47 -16.13 -6.07
CA GLU A 83 -12.19 -17.37 -6.81
C GLU A 83 -11.25 -17.19 -8.01
N PRO A 84 -11.39 -16.14 -8.87
CA PRO A 84 -10.46 -15.91 -9.98
C PRO A 84 -9.01 -15.61 -9.55
N PHE A 85 -8.79 -15.30 -8.28
CA PHE A 85 -7.50 -14.93 -7.69
C PHE A 85 -7.01 -15.97 -6.67
N ARG A 86 -7.59 -17.18 -6.65
CA ARG A 86 -7.27 -18.24 -5.67
C ARG A 86 -5.77 -18.47 -5.48
N ASP A 87 -5.02 -18.56 -6.58
CA ASP A 87 -3.56 -18.81 -6.54
C ASP A 87 -2.74 -17.61 -6.02
N GLN A 88 -3.39 -16.47 -5.79
CA GLN A 88 -2.81 -15.23 -5.28
C GLN A 88 -3.31 -14.89 -3.87
N VAL A 89 -4.19 -15.70 -3.29
CA VAL A 89 -4.81 -15.46 -1.99
C VAL A 89 -4.43 -16.55 -1.01
N THR A 90 -4.02 -16.14 0.19
CA THR A 90 -3.81 -17.03 1.33
C THR A 90 -4.66 -16.53 2.48
N VAL A 91 -5.52 -17.40 3.02
CA VAL A 91 -6.33 -17.08 4.19
C VAL A 91 -5.66 -17.64 5.44
N LEU A 92 -5.28 -16.76 6.36
CA LEU A 92 -4.65 -17.13 7.63
C LEU A 92 -5.68 -17.05 8.76
N GLY A 93 -5.87 -18.15 9.49
CA GLY A 93 -6.72 -18.24 10.67
C GLY A 93 -5.89 -18.47 11.94
N GLY A 94 -6.51 -18.24 13.11
CA GLY A 94 -5.87 -18.51 14.41
C GLY A 94 -4.84 -17.47 14.86
N LEU A 95 -4.72 -16.35 14.15
CA LEU A 95 -3.86 -15.24 14.56
C LEU A 95 -4.52 -14.43 15.68
N SER A 96 -3.74 -14.02 16.67
CA SER A 96 -4.21 -13.27 17.83
C SER A 96 -3.07 -12.43 18.39
N HIS A 97 -3.37 -11.19 18.79
CA HIS A 97 -2.46 -10.34 19.56
C HIS A 97 -2.61 -10.70 21.05
N PRO A 98 -1.67 -11.45 21.67
CA PRO A 98 -1.88 -11.99 23.02
C PRO A 98 -2.08 -10.89 24.08
N LYS A 99 -1.37 -9.77 23.91
CA LYS A 99 -1.46 -8.57 24.77
C LYS A 99 -2.82 -7.86 24.69
N VAL A 100 -3.57 -8.04 23.61
CA VAL A 100 -4.83 -7.32 23.33
C VAL A 100 -6.05 -8.14 23.76
N ARG A 101 -5.89 -9.41 24.15
CA ARG A 101 -7.00 -10.29 24.56
C ARG A 101 -7.84 -9.78 25.74
N ARG A 102 -7.33 -8.79 26.49
CA ARG A 102 -7.99 -8.17 27.63
C ARG A 102 -8.94 -7.03 27.23
N ILE A 103 -8.83 -6.55 25.99
CA ILE A 103 -9.65 -5.49 25.41
C ILE A 103 -10.79 -6.13 24.61
N GLY A 104 -11.97 -5.51 24.60
CA GLY A 104 -13.10 -5.99 23.80
C GLY A 104 -12.75 -6.07 22.32
N GLY A 105 -13.21 -7.11 21.62
CA GLY A 105 -12.87 -7.31 20.20
C GLY A 105 -13.26 -6.14 19.28
N HIS A 106 -14.25 -5.34 19.69
CA HIS A 106 -14.72 -4.16 18.96
C HIS A 106 -13.80 -2.95 19.12
N ASP A 107 -12.96 -2.93 20.14
CA ASP A 107 -12.05 -1.84 20.50
C ASP A 107 -10.61 -2.10 20.00
N SER A 108 -10.46 -2.97 18.99
CA SER A 108 -9.15 -3.48 18.56
C SER A 108 -8.49 -2.68 17.44
N GLY A 109 -9.17 -1.67 16.88
CA GLY A 109 -8.65 -0.83 15.78
C GLY A 109 -7.29 -0.20 16.11
N ASP A 110 -7.13 0.32 17.34
CA ASP A 110 -5.87 0.93 17.81
C ASP A 110 -4.68 -0.04 17.82
N THR A 111 -4.96 -1.34 17.88
CA THR A 111 -3.96 -2.38 18.12
C THR A 111 -3.73 -3.28 16.91
N PHE A 112 -4.55 -3.15 15.86
CA PHE A 112 -4.60 -4.09 14.75
C PHE A 112 -3.23 -4.26 14.07
N LEU A 113 -2.53 -3.16 13.79
CA LEU A 113 -1.21 -3.17 13.16
C LEU A 113 -0.03 -3.06 14.12
N THR A 114 -0.27 -2.90 15.43
CA THR A 114 0.79 -2.71 16.42
C THR A 114 0.98 -3.94 17.30
N GLY A 115 -0.11 -4.66 17.61
CA GLY A 115 -0.13 -5.80 18.53
C GLY A 115 0.21 -5.44 19.98
N GLU A 116 0.24 -4.16 20.33
CA GLU A 116 0.58 -3.68 21.66
C GLU A 116 -0.67 -3.49 22.53
N GLU A 117 -0.53 -3.67 23.84
CA GLU A 117 -1.62 -3.40 24.79
C GLU A 117 -1.87 -1.89 24.85
N LEU A 118 -3.10 -1.48 24.53
CA LEU A 118 -3.51 -0.10 24.68
C LEU A 118 -3.62 0.21 26.17
N SER A 119 -2.70 1.04 26.69
CA SER A 119 -2.79 1.53 28.07
C SER A 119 -3.31 2.96 28.07
N LEU A 120 -4.41 3.18 28.81
CA LEU A 120 -4.98 4.49 29.11
C LEU A 120 -4.56 4.95 30.52
N ALA A 121 -3.26 4.90 30.79
CA ALA A 121 -2.73 5.37 32.06
C ALA A 121 -2.77 6.91 32.11
N ALA A 122 -2.55 7.49 33.29
CA ALA A 122 -2.52 8.95 33.49
C ALA A 122 -1.50 9.69 32.58
N THR A 123 -0.55 8.97 31.98
CA THR A 123 0.47 9.49 31.07
C THR A 123 0.08 9.49 29.58
N GLY A 124 -1.15 9.09 29.24
CA GLY A 124 -1.67 9.10 27.87
C GLY A 124 -1.67 7.74 27.18
N LEU A 125 -2.01 7.75 25.89
CA LEU A 125 -2.12 6.54 25.05
C LEU A 125 -0.74 5.91 24.85
N LYS A 126 -0.55 4.68 25.36
CA LYS A 126 0.64 3.87 25.04
C LYS A 126 0.34 2.95 23.86
N ASN A 127 1.16 3.02 22.82
CA ASN A 127 1.14 2.11 21.67
C ASN A 127 2.58 1.91 21.14
N SER A 128 2.74 1.13 20.07
CA SER A 128 4.03 0.92 19.39
C SER A 128 3.98 1.33 17.92
N ILE A 129 5.11 1.17 17.22
CA ILE A 129 5.12 1.30 15.76
C ILE A 129 4.17 0.30 15.13
N SER A 130 3.39 0.78 14.16
CA SER A 130 2.50 -0.06 13.34
C SER A 130 3.26 -0.74 12.20
N LEU A 131 2.77 -1.90 11.75
CA LEU A 131 3.40 -2.71 10.72
C LEU A 131 3.61 -1.95 9.40
N ASP A 132 2.63 -1.17 8.94
CA ASP A 132 2.75 -0.33 7.75
C ASP A 132 3.88 0.71 7.89
N GLN A 133 3.97 1.37 9.05
CA GLN A 133 5.03 2.35 9.32
C GLN A 133 6.40 1.69 9.47
N PHE A 134 6.46 0.50 10.05
CA PHE A 134 7.68 -0.31 10.13
C PHE A 134 8.17 -0.69 8.73
N MET A 135 7.28 -1.18 7.86
CA MET A 135 7.60 -1.55 6.47
C MET A 135 8.06 -0.34 5.65
N ALA A 136 7.36 0.78 5.75
CA ALA A 136 7.73 2.01 5.04
C ALA A 136 9.09 2.57 5.50
N ARG A 137 9.38 2.57 6.82
CA ARG A 137 10.60 3.18 7.38
C ARG A 137 11.82 2.27 7.32
N THR A 138 11.68 1.03 7.74
CA THR A 138 12.78 0.07 7.91
C THR A 138 13.10 -0.64 6.59
N HIS A 139 12.06 -1.11 5.89
CA HIS A 139 12.22 -1.83 4.63
C HIS A 139 12.14 -0.92 3.39
N LYS A 140 11.99 0.40 3.59
CA LYS A 140 11.90 1.40 2.50
C LYS A 140 10.83 1.06 1.46
N LEU A 141 9.77 0.37 1.88
CA LEU A 141 8.65 0.06 1.00
C LEU A 141 8.01 1.37 0.52
N GLY A 142 7.77 1.49 -0.79
CA GLY A 142 7.24 2.72 -1.38
C GLY A 142 8.26 3.86 -1.54
N ALA A 143 9.57 3.65 -1.32
CA ALA A 143 10.59 4.68 -1.55
C ALA A 143 10.69 5.14 -3.01
N SER A 144 10.23 4.31 -3.95
CA SER A 144 10.14 4.63 -5.37
C SER A 144 8.78 5.20 -5.78
N THR A 145 7.87 5.48 -4.84
CA THR A 145 6.56 6.11 -5.09
C THR A 145 6.52 7.50 -4.45
N ARG A 146 5.64 8.38 -4.96
CA ARG A 146 5.49 9.77 -4.47
C ARG A 146 5.27 9.84 -2.96
N PHE A 147 4.51 8.90 -2.41
CA PHE A 147 4.32 8.72 -0.97
C PHE A 147 4.76 7.31 -0.58
N THR A 148 5.52 7.21 0.49
CA THR A 148 5.96 5.94 1.09
C THR A 148 4.86 5.30 1.93
N SER A 149 3.89 6.08 2.39
CA SER A 149 2.76 5.65 3.20
C SER A 149 1.56 6.55 2.95
N LEU A 150 0.37 5.97 2.87
CA LEU A 150 -0.90 6.68 2.77
C LEU A 150 -1.86 6.07 3.79
N VAL A 151 -2.26 6.87 4.78
CA VAL A 151 -3.15 6.45 5.87
C VAL A 151 -4.56 6.89 5.53
N LEU A 152 -5.48 5.93 5.42
CA LEU A 152 -6.86 6.16 4.97
C LEU A 152 -7.85 5.58 5.97
N SER A 153 -9.01 6.22 6.13
CA SER A 153 -10.18 5.65 6.83
C SER A 153 -11.47 6.31 6.38
N SER A 154 -12.62 5.80 6.85
CA SER A 154 -13.93 6.37 6.55
C SER A 154 -14.18 7.70 7.26
N ASP A 155 -13.69 7.86 8.49
CA ASP A 155 -14.03 9.00 9.36
C ASP A 155 -12.95 10.09 9.41
N GLY A 156 -11.70 9.75 9.06
CA GLY A 156 -10.59 10.70 9.02
C GLY A 156 -10.02 11.03 10.40
N GLY A 157 -8.82 11.60 10.42
CA GLY A 157 -8.15 11.98 11.66
C GLY A 157 -7.64 10.78 12.46
N VAL A 158 -7.51 10.94 13.78
CA VAL A 158 -6.99 9.88 14.67
C VAL A 158 -8.08 9.14 15.44
N GLY A 159 -9.25 9.77 15.62
CA GLY A 159 -10.31 9.24 16.48
C GLY A 159 -9.98 9.42 17.97
N MET A 160 -10.66 8.64 18.80
CA MET A 160 -10.40 8.55 20.25
C MET A 160 -9.82 7.17 20.55
N PRO A 161 -9.10 6.97 21.67
CA PRO A 161 -8.71 5.64 22.07
C PRO A 161 -9.92 4.70 22.16
N THR A 162 -9.76 3.45 21.70
CA THR A 162 -10.82 2.44 21.50
C THR A 162 -11.86 2.78 20.43
N ARG A 163 -11.76 3.96 19.81
CA ARG A 163 -12.59 4.45 18.70
C ARG A 163 -11.68 5.09 17.65
N ALA A 164 -10.65 4.36 17.27
CA ALA A 164 -9.63 4.85 16.36
C ALA A 164 -10.18 5.05 14.97
N ASN A 165 -9.87 6.21 14.38
CA ASN A 165 -10.09 6.47 12.97
C ASN A 165 -8.84 6.19 12.14
N THR A 166 -7.80 5.60 12.73
CA THR A 166 -6.54 5.27 12.07
C THR A 166 -6.03 3.92 12.55
N LEU A 167 -5.32 3.21 11.66
CA LEU A 167 -4.61 1.97 12.00
C LEU A 167 -3.10 2.21 12.14
N SER A 168 -2.63 3.41 11.78
CA SER A 168 -1.21 3.71 11.61
C SER A 168 -0.69 4.49 12.82
N TYR A 169 0.35 3.95 13.44
CA TYR A 169 1.05 4.51 14.60
C TYR A 169 2.53 4.68 14.28
N SER A 170 3.05 5.85 14.63
CA SER A 170 4.44 6.23 14.42
C SER A 170 5.41 5.41 15.28
N ARG A 171 6.72 5.60 15.09
CA ARG A 171 7.76 4.88 15.86
C ARG A 171 7.64 5.03 17.38
N THR A 172 7.09 6.15 17.84
CA THR A 172 6.88 6.45 19.27
C THR A 172 5.48 6.07 19.75
N GLY A 173 4.70 5.34 18.96
CA GLY A 173 3.34 4.93 19.32
C GLY A 173 2.29 6.02 19.21
N GLN A 174 2.61 7.16 18.57
CA GLN A 174 1.63 8.23 18.36
C GLN A 174 0.76 7.93 17.12
N PRO A 175 -0.57 8.11 17.20
CA PRO A 175 -1.46 7.86 16.08
C PRO A 175 -1.20 8.84 14.94
N ILE A 176 -1.26 8.34 13.70
CA ILE A 176 -1.08 9.13 12.49
C ILE A 176 -2.46 9.45 11.91
N PRO A 177 -2.82 10.74 11.69
CA PRO A 177 -4.11 11.11 11.13
C PRO A 177 -4.34 10.48 9.75
N SER A 178 -5.52 9.88 9.57
CA SER A 178 -5.95 9.33 8.29
C SER A 178 -6.65 10.36 7.41
N PHE A 179 -6.62 10.14 6.10
CA PHE A 179 -7.48 10.83 5.14
C PHE A 179 -8.77 10.05 4.92
N ASN A 180 -9.88 10.78 4.77
CA ASN A 180 -11.18 10.20 4.47
C ASN A 180 -11.90 10.83 3.28
N ARG A 181 -11.30 11.83 2.62
CA ARG A 181 -11.88 12.51 1.47
C ARG A 181 -11.19 12.04 0.19
N PRO A 182 -11.83 11.19 -0.65
CA PRO A 182 -11.21 10.66 -1.86
C PRO A 182 -10.71 11.74 -2.82
N ALA A 183 -11.43 12.86 -2.95
CA ALA A 183 -11.01 14.00 -3.76
C ALA A 183 -9.64 14.56 -3.33
N ILE A 184 -9.44 14.79 -2.02
CA ILE A 184 -8.18 15.29 -1.47
C ILE A 184 -7.06 14.25 -1.65
N VAL A 185 -7.38 12.97 -1.47
CA VAL A 185 -6.40 11.88 -1.69
C VAL A 185 -5.99 11.81 -3.16
N PHE A 186 -6.94 11.90 -4.08
CA PHE A 186 -6.69 11.90 -5.52
C PHE A 186 -5.85 13.10 -5.94
N GLU A 187 -6.22 14.32 -5.52
CA GLU A 187 -5.43 15.53 -5.77
C GLU A 187 -4.02 15.41 -5.18
N ARG A 188 -3.88 14.83 -3.99
CA ARG A 188 -2.57 14.60 -3.40
C ARG A 188 -1.71 13.64 -4.23
N LEU A 189 -2.30 12.57 -4.77
CA LEU A 189 -1.63 11.56 -5.58
C LEU A 189 -1.28 12.06 -6.99
N PHE A 190 -2.25 12.66 -7.66
CA PHE A 190 -2.24 12.96 -9.09
C PHE A 190 -2.32 14.44 -9.43
N GLY A 191 -2.65 15.30 -8.47
CA GLY A 191 -2.76 16.74 -8.66
C GLY A 191 -1.47 17.31 -9.24
N LEU A 192 -1.64 18.05 -10.33
CA LEU A 192 -0.60 18.77 -11.04
C LEU A 192 -0.16 19.94 -10.16
N LYS A 193 1.13 20.00 -9.80
CA LYS A 193 1.69 21.24 -9.25
C LYS A 193 1.69 22.28 -10.37
N GLY A 194 0.69 23.16 -10.42
CA GLY A 194 0.62 24.20 -11.45
C GLY A 194 -0.65 25.06 -11.46
N ASP A 195 -1.73 24.61 -10.84
CA ASP A 195 -3.00 25.33 -10.92
C ASP A 195 -3.10 26.44 -9.87
N SER A 196 -3.63 27.60 -10.30
CA SER A 196 -3.82 28.79 -9.45
C SER A 196 -4.64 28.46 -8.20
N VAL A 197 -4.51 29.26 -7.14
CA VAL A 197 -5.34 29.12 -5.91
C VAL A 197 -6.84 29.07 -6.24
N GLU A 198 -7.26 29.76 -7.30
CA GLU A 198 -8.65 29.76 -7.77
C GLU A 198 -9.06 28.42 -8.38
N SER A 199 -8.18 27.80 -9.17
CA SER A 199 -8.39 26.47 -9.76
C SER A 199 -8.48 25.38 -8.67
N GLN A 200 -7.66 25.48 -7.63
CA GLN A 200 -7.76 24.60 -6.45
C GLN A 200 -9.07 24.80 -5.69
N ARG A 201 -9.52 26.06 -5.54
CA ARG A 201 -10.80 26.40 -4.90
C ARG A 201 -12.01 25.85 -5.68
N ILE A 202 -11.99 25.92 -7.01
CA ILE A 202 -13.02 25.34 -7.88
C ILE A 202 -13.02 23.81 -7.81
N GLY A 203 -11.84 23.18 -7.67
CA GLY A 203 -11.73 21.73 -7.43
C GLY A 203 -12.37 21.31 -6.10
N LEU A 204 -12.18 22.09 -5.04
CA LEU A 204 -12.73 21.82 -3.71
C LEU A 204 -14.26 22.00 -3.61
N THR A 205 -14.87 22.81 -4.49
CA THR A 205 -16.33 23.01 -4.53
C THR A 205 -17.06 21.97 -5.39
N ARG A 206 -16.34 21.21 -6.26
CA ARG A 206 -16.92 20.07 -6.97
C ARG A 206 -17.04 18.87 -6.04
N THR A 207 -18.24 18.64 -5.53
CA THR A 207 -18.61 17.43 -4.76
C THR A 207 -19.00 16.24 -5.65
N GLY A 208 -18.86 16.36 -6.98
CA GLY A 208 -19.15 15.30 -7.96
C GLY A 208 -18.02 14.28 -8.14
N SER A 209 -18.30 13.25 -8.94
CA SER A 209 -17.32 12.21 -9.31
C SER A 209 -16.07 12.82 -9.97
N HIS A 210 -14.89 12.46 -9.46
CA HIS A 210 -13.59 12.82 -10.05
C HIS A 210 -13.20 11.91 -11.23
N LEU A 211 -13.96 10.85 -11.50
CA LEU A 211 -13.70 9.89 -12.59
C LEU A 211 -14.34 10.29 -13.92
N ASP A 212 -15.12 11.37 -13.94
CA ASP A 212 -15.78 11.91 -15.14
C ASP A 212 -14.96 13.05 -15.80
N LEU A 213 -13.65 13.09 -15.54
CA LEU A 213 -12.67 13.97 -16.19
C LEU A 213 -12.01 13.23 -17.35
#